data_AF-A0A4R1RD25-F1
#
_entry.id   AF-A0A4R1RD25-F1
#
_cell.length_a   1.000
_cell.length_b   1.000
_cell.length_c   1.000
_cell.angle_alpha   90.00
_cell.angle_beta   90.00
_cell.angle_gamma   90.00
#
_symmetry.space_group_name_H-M   'P 1'
#
loop_
_entity.id
_entity.type
_entity.pdbx_description
1 polymer ?
#
loop_
_entity_poly.entity_id
_entity_poly.type
_entity_poly.pdbx_seq_one_letter_code
_entity_poly.pdbx_strand_id
1 'polypeptide(L)'
;MSVIKSVILAIDPGRQKCGLAVVDDEARVLYKTIIQSATLADEIHKILNQYPVSVIVLGDRTTSRQAFQLLKPFGLEIQWVDEDRSSIEGRQRYLRENTKGLARLLPIGLRVPDRPFDDYVAVILAERFLSRYGK
;
A
#
# COMPACT_ATOMS: atom_id res chain seq x y z
N MET A 1 -21.49 7.13 18.20
CA MET A 1 -21.34 7.17 16.74
C MET A 1 -20.39 6.07 16.33
N SER A 2 -20.83 5.14 15.48
CA SER A 2 -19.90 4.20 14.85
C SER A 2 -19.12 4.99 13.82
N VAL A 3 -17.84 5.27 14.10
CA VAL A 3 -16.93 5.78 13.08
C VAL A 3 -16.93 4.73 11.97
N ILE A 4 -17.30 5.10 10.75
CA ILE A 4 -17.23 4.16 9.63
C ILE A 4 -15.75 3.83 9.48
N LYS A 5 -15.35 2.62 9.89
CA LYS A 5 -14.00 2.12 9.66
C LYS A 5 -13.81 2.01 8.16
N SER A 6 -13.10 2.97 7.58
CA SER A 6 -12.77 2.95 6.16
C SER A 6 -11.67 1.91 5.93
N VAL A 7 -11.99 0.90 5.13
CA VAL A 7 -11.01 -0.10 4.70
C VAL A 7 -10.46 0.31 3.33
N ILE A 8 -9.14 0.33 3.22
CA ILE A 8 -8.43 0.79 2.03
C ILE A 8 -7.75 -0.42 1.38
N LEU A 9 -7.94 -0.58 0.07
CA LEU A 9 -7.16 -1.51 -0.74
C LEU A 9 -6.08 -0.73 -1.50
N ALA A 10 -4.82 -0.91 -1.13
CA ALA A 10 -3.70 -0.37 -1.86
C ALA A 10 -3.14 -1.39 -2.85
N ILE A 11 -2.83 -0.90 -4.06
CA ILE A 11 -2.37 -1.68 -5.20
C ILE A 11 -1.10 -1.02 -5.71
N ASP A 12 -0.02 -1.79 -5.70
CA ASP A 12 1.24 -1.43 -6.31
C ASP A 12 1.41 -2.20 -7.64
N PRO A 13 1.10 -1.58 -8.80
CA PRO A 13 1.08 -2.26 -10.07
C PRO A 13 2.49 -2.45 -10.65
N GLY A 14 2.85 -3.69 -10.97
CA GLY A 14 4.05 -4.03 -11.72
C GLY A 14 3.75 -4.75 -13.03
N ARG A 15 4.75 -4.85 -13.90
CA ARG A 15 4.60 -5.46 -15.24
C ARG A 15 4.26 -6.95 -15.19
N GLN A 16 4.80 -7.69 -14.24
CA GLN A 16 4.57 -9.13 -14.09
C GLN A 16 3.82 -9.51 -12.82
N LYS A 17 4.00 -8.70 -11.76
CA LYS A 17 3.38 -8.93 -10.46
C LYS A 17 2.82 -7.62 -9.92
N CYS A 18 1.76 -7.72 -9.12
CA CYS A 18 1.18 -6.61 -8.39
C CYS A 18 1.23 -6.92 -6.90
N GLY A 19 1.62 -5.92 -6.10
CA GLY A 19 1.49 -5.96 -4.65
C GLY A 19 0.10 -5.46 -4.24
N LEU A 20 -0.53 -6.15 -3.29
CA LEU A 20 -1.83 -5.79 -2.74
C LEU A 20 -1.74 -5.72 -1.21
N ALA A 21 -2.37 -4.70 -0.63
CA ALA A 21 -2.53 -4.57 0.80
C ALA A 21 -3.92 -4.04 1.15
N VAL A 22 -4.59 -4.69 2.10
CA VAL A 22 -5.83 -4.19 2.71
C VAL A 22 -5.47 -3.68 4.09
N VAL A 23 -5.79 -2.43 4.36
CA VAL A 23 -5.57 -1.80 5.67
C VAL A 23 -6.84 -1.15 6.18
N ASP A 24 -6.98 -1.02 7.49
CA ASP A 24 -8.01 -0.18 8.08
C ASP A 24 -7.55 1.28 8.26
N ASP A 25 -8.44 2.10 8.80
CA ASP A 25 -8.26 3.52 9.11
C ASP A 25 -7.18 3.79 10.17
N GLU A 26 -6.84 2.79 10.99
CA GLU A 26 -5.73 2.82 11.95
C GLU A 26 -4.41 2.33 11.33
N ALA A 27 -4.35 2.16 10.01
CA ALA A 27 -3.22 1.61 9.27
C ALA A 27 -2.84 0.16 9.65
N ARG A 28 -3.76 -0.60 10.26
CA ARG A 28 -3.53 -2.01 10.56
C ARG A 28 -3.70 -2.83 9.29
N VAL A 29 -2.72 -3.66 8.97
CA VAL A 29 -2.77 -4.55 7.80
C VAL A 29 -3.70 -5.73 8.08
N LEU A 30 -4.80 -5.79 7.34
CA LEU A 30 -5.79 -6.88 7.40
C LEU A 30 -5.44 -8.01 6.43
N TYR A 31 -4.92 -7.66 5.25
CA TYR A 31 -4.50 -8.61 4.22
C TYR A 31 -3.32 -8.05 3.43
N LYS A 32 -2.44 -8.94 2.96
CA LYS A 32 -1.31 -8.57 2.10
C LYS A 32 -0.93 -9.75 1.21
N THR A 33 -0.75 -9.50 -0.07
CA THR A 33 -0.31 -10.53 -1.01
C THR A 33 0.45 -9.94 -2.20
N ILE A 34 1.18 -10.80 -2.91
CA ILE A 34 1.73 -10.51 -4.23
C ILE A 34 1.16 -11.52 -5.19
N ILE A 35 0.58 -11.01 -6.27
CA ILE A 35 -0.05 -11.81 -7.30
C ILE A 35 0.55 -11.51 -8.66
N GLN A 36 0.28 -12.37 -9.64
CA GLN A 36 0.58 -12.05 -11.03
C GLN A 36 -0.34 -10.94 -11.52
N SER A 37 0.17 -10.03 -12.35
CA SER A 37 -0.65 -8.91 -12.87
C SER A 37 -1.87 -9.39 -13.66
N ALA A 38 -1.78 -10.57 -14.28
CA ALA A 38 -2.87 -11.20 -15.01
C ALA A 38 -4.04 -11.64 -14.12
N THR A 39 -3.81 -11.93 -12.84
CA THR A 39 -4.84 -12.39 -11.89
C THR A 39 -5.38 -11.25 -11.01
N LEU A 40 -5.06 -10.00 -11.35
CA LEU A 40 -5.38 -8.82 -10.54
C LEU A 40 -6.89 -8.65 -10.33
N ALA A 41 -7.68 -8.73 -11.40
CA ALA A 41 -9.12 -8.55 -11.32
C ALA A 41 -9.78 -9.59 -10.41
N ASP A 42 -9.43 -10.87 -10.58
CA ASP A 42 -9.98 -11.96 -9.77
C ASP A 42 -9.67 -11.80 -8.29
N GLU A 43 -8.45 -11.39 -7.95
CA GLU A 43 -8.07 -11.18 -6.57
C GLU A 43 -8.78 -9.97 -5.95
N ILE A 44 -8.96 -8.88 -6.70
CA ILE A 44 -9.75 -7.74 -6.24
C ILE A 44 -11.20 -8.17 -5.95
N HIS A 45 -11.82 -8.96 -6.83
CA HIS A 45 -13.17 -9.49 -6.57
C HIS A 45 -13.24 -10.26 -5.24
N LYS A 46 -12.26 -11.12 -4.94
CA LYS A 46 -12.22 -11.84 -3.65
C LYS A 46 -12.07 -10.88 -2.47
N ILE A 47 -11.18 -9.90 -2.58
CA ILE A 47 -10.93 -8.91 -1.54
C ILE A 47 -12.20 -8.10 -1.25
N LEU A 48 -12.89 -7.61 -2.28
CA LEU A 48 -14.12 -6.83 -2.12
C LEU A 48 -15.26 -7.65 -1.51
N ASN A 49 -15.26 -8.97 -1.68
CA ASN A 49 -16.22 -9.87 -1.05
C ASN A 49 -15.87 -10.18 0.43
N GLN A 50 -14.60 -10.11 0.82
CA GLN A 50 -14.14 -10.38 2.18
C GLN A 50 -14.05 -9.14 3.07
N TYR A 51 -13.75 -7.99 2.49
CA TYR A 51 -13.45 -6.76 3.21
C TYR A 51 -14.35 -5.63 2.71
N PRO A 52 -14.91 -4.79 3.60
CA PRO A 52 -15.75 -3.65 3.22
C PRO A 52 -14.89 -2.48 2.72
N VAL A 53 -14.19 -2.69 1.60
CA VAL A 53 -13.28 -1.69 1.01
C VAL A 53 -14.08 -0.49 0.53
N SER A 54 -13.72 0.70 1.01
CA SER A 54 -14.35 1.96 0.63
C SER A 54 -13.57 2.73 -0.44
N VAL A 55 -12.25 2.49 -0.53
CA VAL A 55 -11.38 3.21 -1.47
C VAL A 55 -10.24 2.31 -1.95
N ILE A 56 -9.90 2.45 -3.22
CA ILE A 56 -8.73 1.79 -3.83
C ILE A 56 -7.64 2.83 -4.02
N VAL A 57 -6.45 2.55 -3.48
CA VAL A 57 -5.25 3.35 -3.67
C VAL A 57 -4.39 2.69 -4.73
N LEU A 58 -4.02 3.44 -5.77
CA LEU A 58 -3.19 2.94 -6.86
C LEU A 58 -1.86 3.70 -6.91
N GLY A 59 -0.74 2.96 -6.87
CA GLY A 59 0.60 3.52 -7.05
C GLY A 59 0.84 4.02 -8.48
N ASP A 60 1.48 5.18 -8.63
CA ASP A 60 1.68 5.85 -9.93
C ASP A 60 2.91 5.37 -10.74
N ARG A 61 3.27 4.08 -10.66
CA ARG A 61 4.33 3.52 -11.53
C ARG A 61 3.85 3.45 -12.97
N THR A 62 4.80 3.39 -13.92
CA THR A 62 4.58 3.45 -15.39
C THR A 62 3.60 2.41 -15.98
N THR A 63 3.14 1.43 -15.19
CA THR A 63 2.14 0.39 -15.60
C THR A 63 0.72 0.67 -15.05
N SER A 64 0.54 1.77 -14.31
CA SER A 64 -0.67 2.11 -13.56
C SER A 64 -1.91 2.35 -14.43
N ARG A 65 -1.75 2.79 -15.69
CA ARG A 65 -2.88 3.01 -16.61
C ARG A 65 -3.67 1.73 -16.91
N GLN A 66 -2.99 0.59 -17.06
CA GLN A 66 -3.66 -0.69 -17.32
C GLN A 66 -4.42 -1.17 -16.08
N ALA A 67 -3.80 -1.06 -14.91
CA ALA A 67 -4.45 -1.37 -13.64
C ALA A 67 -5.69 -0.48 -13.41
N PHE A 68 -5.61 0.82 -13.70
CA PHE A 68 -6.75 1.73 -13.59
C PHE A 68 -7.94 1.32 -14.47
N GLN A 69 -7.70 0.93 -15.73
CA GLN A 69 -8.78 0.46 -16.61
C GLN A 69 -9.43 -0.84 -16.11
N LEU A 70 -8.64 -1.73 -15.49
CA LEU A 70 -9.17 -2.94 -14.85
C LEU A 70 -9.99 -2.64 -13.59
N LEU A 71 -9.68 -1.54 -12.90
CA LEU A 71 -10.35 -1.15 -11.66
C LEU A 71 -11.67 -0.39 -11.89
N LYS A 72 -11.80 0.29 -13.02
CA LYS A 72 -13.00 1.09 -13.36
C LYS A 72 -14.34 0.34 -13.24
N PRO A 73 -14.47 -0.94 -13.65
CA PRO A 73 -15.73 -1.68 -13.55
C PRO A 73 -16.19 -1.95 -12.12
N PHE A 74 -15.31 -1.85 -11.12
CA PHE A 74 -15.67 -2.10 -9.72
C PHE A 74 -16.46 -0.96 -9.08
N GLY A 75 -16.52 0.21 -9.73
CA GLY A 75 -17.33 1.35 -9.27
C GLY A 75 -16.87 1.99 -7.96
N LEU A 76 -15.69 1.62 -7.46
CA LEU A 76 -15.08 2.19 -6.25
C LEU A 76 -14.31 3.45 -6.58
N GLU A 77 -14.16 4.31 -5.57
CA GLU A 77 -13.28 5.47 -5.65
C GLU A 77 -11.83 5.00 -5.77
N ILE A 78 -11.12 5.51 -6.79
CA ILE A 78 -9.72 5.18 -7.04
C ILE A 78 -8.88 6.44 -6.83
N GLN A 79 -7.97 6.38 -5.87
CA GLN A 79 -7.07 7.47 -5.50
C GLN A 79 -5.65 7.13 -5.92
N TRP A 80 -5.03 8.06 -6.64
CA TRP A 80 -3.67 7.92 -7.12
C TRP A 80 -2.69 8.41 -6.06
N VAL A 81 -1.72 7.58 -5.70
CA VAL A 81 -0.66 7.95 -4.75
C VAL A 81 0.67 7.88 -5.48
N ASP A 82 1.31 9.05 -5.54
CA ASP A 82 2.59 9.23 -6.19
C ASP A 82 3.73 8.58 -5.39
N GLU A 83 4.63 7.91 -6.12
CA GLU A 83 5.87 7.33 -5.58
C GLU A 83 7.04 8.33 -5.62
N ASP A 84 6.87 9.52 -6.23
CA ASP A 84 7.96 10.43 -6.57
C ASP A 84 8.75 10.90 -5.32
N ARG A 85 10.02 10.45 -5.29
CA ARG A 85 11.23 10.94 -4.60
C ARG A 85 11.25 11.13 -3.08
N SER A 86 10.11 11.24 -2.40
CA SER A 86 10.06 11.40 -0.94
C SER A 86 10.19 10.08 -0.15
N SER A 87 10.13 8.95 -0.86
CA SER A 87 10.17 7.59 -0.31
C SER A 87 11.44 7.24 0.46
N ILE A 88 12.60 7.71 0.01
CA ILE A 88 13.87 7.46 0.71
C ILE A 88 13.92 8.28 1.99
N GLU A 89 13.63 9.58 1.91
CA GLU A 89 13.78 10.50 3.03
C GLU A 89 12.75 10.26 4.14
N GLY A 90 11.50 9.91 3.77
CA GLY A 90 10.46 9.48 4.69
C GLY A 90 10.78 8.16 5.39
N ARG A 91 11.26 7.15 4.64
CA ARG A 91 11.78 5.89 5.21
C ARG A 91 12.93 6.14 6.17
N GLN A 92 13.85 7.05 5.84
CA GLN A 92 14.96 7.42 6.72
C GLN A 92 14.49 8.10 8.01
N ARG A 93 13.42 8.90 7.98
CA ARG A 93 12.85 9.51 9.19
C ARG A 93 12.13 8.48 10.06
N TYR A 94 11.28 7.64 9.46
CA TYR A 94 10.62 6.54 10.15
C TYR A 94 11.61 5.57 10.80
N LEU A 95 12.65 5.16 10.06
CA LEU A 95 13.72 4.32 10.62
C LEU A 95 14.50 5.03 11.73
N ARG A 96 14.62 6.36 11.70
CA ARG A 96 15.29 7.11 12.77
C ARG A 96 14.44 7.15 14.05
N GLU A 97 13.14 7.31 13.92
CA GLU A 97 12.22 7.46 15.05
C GLU A 97 11.79 6.11 15.65
N ASN A 98 11.67 5.06 14.82
CA ASN A 98 11.10 3.77 15.22
C ASN A 98 12.14 2.65 15.47
N THR A 99 13.45 2.87 15.27
CA THR A 99 14.48 1.88 15.66
C THR A 99 14.83 1.99 17.14
N LYS A 100 14.69 0.87 17.87
CA LYS A 100 15.12 0.71 19.26
C LYS A 100 16.19 -0.38 19.37
N GLY A 101 17.14 -0.23 20.30
CA GLY A 101 18.21 -1.21 20.55
C GLY A 101 19.43 -1.11 19.63
N LEU A 102 20.21 -2.20 19.51
CA LEU A 102 21.50 -2.28 18.82
C LEU A 102 21.46 -1.86 17.33
N ALA A 103 20.28 -1.86 16.71
CA ALA A 103 20.04 -1.38 15.33
C ALA A 103 20.31 0.13 15.13
N ARG A 104 20.46 0.91 16.22
CA ARG A 104 20.79 2.35 16.16
C ARG A 104 22.24 2.63 15.72
N LEU A 105 23.16 1.67 15.89
CA LEU A 105 24.58 1.82 15.53
C LEU A 105 24.87 1.63 14.03
N LEU A 106 23.91 1.11 13.26
CA LEU A 106 24.07 0.89 11.81
C LEU A 106 23.71 2.16 11.01
N PRO A 107 24.45 2.49 9.93
CA PRO A 107 24.08 3.55 8.99
C PRO A 107 22.69 3.32 8.41
N ILE A 108 21.91 4.39 8.19
CA ILE A 108 20.48 4.30 7.82
C ILE A 108 20.27 3.54 6.49
N GLY A 109 21.23 3.60 5.56
CA GLY A 109 21.21 2.82 4.32
C GLY A 109 21.41 1.31 4.52
N LEU A 110 21.95 0.88 5.66
CA LEU A 110 22.16 -0.52 6.05
C LEU A 110 21.09 -1.03 7.02
N ARG A 111 20.11 -0.19 7.39
CA ARG A 111 18.97 -0.60 8.21
C ARG A 111 17.91 -1.23 7.31
N VAL A 112 17.70 -2.51 7.53
CA VAL A 112 16.59 -3.29 6.96
C VAL A 112 15.56 -3.41 8.10
N PRO A 113 14.27 -3.09 7.89
CA PRO A 113 13.21 -3.49 8.81
C PRO A 113 13.26 -5.00 8.91
N ASP A 114 12.70 -5.54 9.99
CA ASP A 114 12.81 -6.97 10.32
C ASP A 114 12.24 -7.94 9.25
N ARG A 115 11.72 -7.46 8.11
CA ARG A 115 11.15 -8.27 7.03
C ARG A 115 11.48 -7.73 5.63
N PRO A 116 11.48 -8.59 4.58
CA PRO A 116 11.77 -8.22 3.20
C PRO A 116 10.91 -7.04 2.74
N PHE A 117 11.56 -6.00 2.20
CA PHE A 117 10.96 -4.69 1.92
C PHE A 117 10.15 -4.66 0.61
N ASP A 118 10.50 -5.52 -0.35
CA ASP A 118 9.89 -5.52 -1.69
C ASP A 118 8.39 -5.87 -1.64
N ASP A 119 7.95 -6.60 -0.62
CA ASP A 119 6.56 -7.03 -0.45
C ASP A 119 5.70 -6.04 0.33
N TYR A 120 6.21 -4.85 0.66
CA TYR A 120 5.53 -3.86 1.51
C TYR A 120 5.14 -2.57 0.79
N VAL A 121 5.46 -2.45 -0.51
CA VAL A 121 5.16 -1.22 -1.28
C VAL A 121 3.66 -0.88 -1.19
N ALA A 122 2.77 -1.86 -1.36
CA ALA A 122 1.33 -1.65 -1.23
C ALA A 122 0.91 -1.16 0.16
N VAL A 123 1.52 -1.67 1.24
CA VAL A 123 1.23 -1.19 2.62
C VAL A 123 1.66 0.26 2.78
N ILE A 124 2.85 0.61 2.29
CA ILE A 124 3.38 1.98 2.35
C ILE A 124 2.50 2.96 1.55
N LEU A 125 1.97 2.53 0.40
CA LEU A 125 1.01 3.33 -0.37
C LEU A 125 -0.25 3.63 0.46
N ALA A 126 -0.78 2.63 1.17
CA ALA A 126 -1.95 2.79 2.03
C ALA A 126 -1.67 3.74 3.21
N GLU A 127 -0.55 3.58 3.90
CA GLU A 127 -0.13 4.46 5.00
C GLU A 127 0.06 5.91 4.56
N ARG A 128 0.60 6.13 3.36
CA ARG A 128 0.73 7.47 2.77
C ARG A 128 -0.62 8.10 2.46
N PHE A 129 -1.54 7.31 1.89
CA PHE A 129 -2.90 7.76 1.65
C PHE A 129 -3.56 8.21 2.96
N LEU A 130 -3.49 7.39 4.01
CA LEU A 130 -4.01 7.72 5.33
C LEU A 130 -3.36 8.97 5.93
N SER A 131 -2.04 9.12 5.80
CA SER A 131 -1.32 10.30 6.31
C SER A 131 -1.72 11.60 5.57
N ARG A 132 -2.09 11.50 4.30
CA ARG A 132 -2.43 12.65 3.45
C ARG A 132 -3.92 13.02 3.48
N TYR A 133 -4.80 12.03 3.61
CA TYR A 133 -6.26 12.17 3.45
C TYR A 133 -7.07 11.73 4.68
N GLY A 134 -6.47 11.04 5.66
CA GLY A 134 -7.14 10.59 6.88
C GLY A 134 -7.28 11.67 7.97
N LYS A 135 -7.51 12.93 7.59
CA LYS A 135 -7.80 14.04 8.51
C LYS A 135 -9.28 14.40 8.50
#